data_AF-A0A3Q7GNY4-F1
#
_entry.id   AF-A0A3Q7GNY4-F1
#
_cell.length_a   1.000
_cell.length_b   1.000
_cell.length_c   1.000
_cell.angle_alpha   90.00
_cell.angle_beta   90.00
_cell.angle_gamma   90.00
#
_symmetry.space_group_name_H-M   'P 1'
#
loop_
_entity.id
_entity.type
_entity.pdbx_description
1 polymer ?
#
loop_
_entity_poly.entity_id
_entity_poly.type
_entity_poly.pdbx_seq_one_letter_code
_entity_poly.pdbx_strand_id
1 'polypeptide(L)'
;MVQHLIEKCLIFHMTKEECIEALSKHANIKSVITITVWNELEKENKEFFEAYTKSNNKNRAIEAEAEAEASTMIQNLLLDHDHTKKSDME
;
A
#
# COMPACT_ATOMS: atom_id res chain seq x y z
N MET A 1 -0.05 -3.29 24.15
CA MET A 1 -1.30 -2.76 23.56
C MET A 1 -1.03 -2.03 22.24
N VAL A 2 -0.20 -0.97 22.21
CA VAL A 2 0.12 -0.23 20.96
C VAL A 2 1.11 -0.99 20.06
N GLN A 3 2.16 -1.58 20.63
CA GLN A 3 3.12 -2.40 19.88
C GLN A 3 2.43 -3.50 19.05
N HIS A 4 1.49 -4.23 19.65
CA HIS A 4 0.76 -5.29 18.95
C HIS A 4 -0.06 -4.78 17.76
N LEU A 5 -0.57 -3.55 17.84
CA LEU A 5 -1.28 -2.93 16.72
C LEU A 5 -0.30 -2.50 15.61
N ILE A 6 0.90 -2.04 15.99
CA ILE A 6 1.98 -1.78 15.04
C ILE A 6 2.44 -3.07 14.35
N GLU A 7 2.61 -4.16 15.10
CA GLU A 7 2.94 -5.48 14.54
C GLU A 7 1.89 -5.94 13.52
N LYS A 8 0.59 -5.71 13.79
CA LYS A 8 -0.47 -5.95 12.82
C LYS A 8 -0.32 -5.08 11.57
N CYS A 9 -0.05 -3.79 11.72
CA CYS A 9 0.20 -2.90 10.57
C CYS A 9 1.39 -3.38 9.73
N LEU A 10 2.46 -3.87 10.37
CA LEU A 10 3.61 -4.45 9.68
C LEU A 10 3.24 -5.73 8.89
N ILE A 11 2.39 -6.60 9.44
CA ILE A 11 1.88 -7.78 8.73
C ILE A 11 1.07 -7.37 7.49
N PHE A 12 0.32 -6.27 7.56
CA PHE A 12 -0.41 -5.71 6.43
C PHE A 12 0.45 -4.91 5.46
N HIS A 13 1.78 -4.97 5.55
CA HIS A 13 2.69 -4.26 4.67
C HIS A 13 2.48 -2.74 4.66
N MET A 14 1.98 -2.17 5.77
CA MET A 14 1.77 -0.74 5.88
C MET A 14 3.08 0.02 6.08
N THR A 15 3.17 1.20 5.49
CA THR A 15 4.21 2.18 5.83
C THR A 15 3.98 2.74 7.23
N LYS A 16 4.97 3.48 7.74
CA LYS A 16 4.86 4.17 9.01
C LYS A 16 3.70 5.17 9.00
N GLU A 17 3.55 5.91 7.91
CA GLU A 17 2.50 6.90 7.70
C GLU A 17 1.11 6.25 7.70
N GLU A 18 0.95 5.15 6.96
CA GLU A 18 -0.29 4.37 6.90
C GLU A 18 -0.63 3.77 8.27
N CYS A 19 0.37 3.27 9.00
CA CYS A 19 0.19 2.78 10.36
C CYS A 19 -0.29 3.91 11.30
N ILE A 20 0.32 5.10 11.22
CA ILE A 20 -0.08 6.26 12.03
C ILE A 20 -1.52 6.66 11.73
N GLU A 21 -1.89 6.75 10.45
CA GLU A 21 -3.25 7.10 10.04
C GLU A 21 -4.26 6.05 10.50
N ALA A 22 -3.97 4.76 10.27
CA ALA A 22 -4.86 3.66 10.62
C ALA A 22 -5.11 3.59 12.13
N LEU A 23 -4.06 3.72 12.94
CA LEU A 23 -4.20 3.68 14.41
C LEU A 23 -4.87 4.93 14.97
N SER A 24 -4.67 6.09 14.34
CA SER A 24 -5.39 7.31 14.70
C SER A 24 -6.88 7.18 14.40
N LYS A 25 -7.23 6.76 13.18
CA LYS A 25 -8.61 6.69 12.68
C LYS A 25 -9.42 5.55 13.29
N HIS A 26 -8.83 4.37 13.44
CA HIS A 26 -9.56 3.15 13.80
C HIS A 26 -9.39 2.75 15.26
N ALA A 27 -8.32 3.19 15.93
CA ALA A 27 -8.06 2.86 17.33
C ALA A 27 -8.03 4.10 18.26
N ASN A 28 -8.25 5.31 17.72
CA ASN A 28 -8.23 6.58 18.46
C ASN A 28 -6.90 6.79 19.23
N ILE A 29 -5.79 6.29 18.68
CA ILE A 29 -4.45 6.45 19.25
C ILE A 29 -3.83 7.74 18.73
N LYS A 30 -3.36 8.61 19.62
CA LYS A 30 -2.66 9.84 19.21
C LYS A 30 -1.44 9.49 18.37
N SER A 31 -1.29 10.14 17.21
CA SER A 31 -0.18 9.91 16.28
C SER A 31 1.20 9.95 16.95
N VAL A 32 1.40 10.85 17.91
CA VAL A 32 2.66 10.95 18.69
C VAL A 32 3.01 9.65 19.41
N ILE A 33 2.03 8.93 19.95
CA ILE A 33 2.25 7.65 20.64
C ILE A 33 2.72 6.60 19.65
N THR A 34 2.04 6.48 18.49
CA THR A 34 2.44 5.55 17.43
C THR A 34 3.85 5.86 16.92
N ILE A 35 4.17 7.13 16.68
CA ILE A 35 5.49 7.57 16.22
C ILE A 35 6.57 7.18 17.24
N THR A 36 6.35 7.47 18.53
CA THR A 36 7.33 7.15 19.58
C THR A 36 7.58 5.64 19.67
N VAL A 37 6.53 4.83 19.71
CA VAL A 37 6.68 3.37 19.81
C VAL A 37 7.31 2.79 18.55
N TRP A 38 6.91 3.26 17.36
CA TRP A 38 7.52 2.84 16.10
C TRP A 38 9.01 3.15 16.06
N ASN A 39 9.42 4.36 16.42
CA ASN A 39 10.82 4.77 16.43
C ASN A 39 11.67 3.90 17.37
N GLU A 40 11.14 3.56 18.55
CA GLU A 40 11.86 2.69 19.48
C GLU A 40 11.96 1.26 18.94
N LEU A 41 10.89 0.73 18.34
CA LEU A 41 10.92 -0.57 17.68
C LEU A 41 11.93 -0.62 16.53
N GLU A 42 11.98 0.41 15.70
CA GLU A 42 12.92 0.54 14.59
C GLU A 42 14.37 0.60 15.09
N LYS A 43 14.61 1.32 16.18
CA LYS A 43 15.93 1.43 16.81
C LYS A 43 16.40 0.11 17.42
N GLU A 44 15.52 -0.62 18.07
CA GLU A 44 15.82 -1.92 18.71
C GLU A 44 15.92 -3.07 17.68
N ASN A 45 15.24 -2.96 16.54
CA ASN A 45 15.11 -4.04 15.53
C ASN A 45 15.52 -3.58 14.13
N LYS A 46 16.64 -2.88 14.00
CA LYS A 46 17.07 -2.21 12.74
C LYS A 46 17.06 -3.13 11.52
N GLU A 47 17.68 -4.31 11.64
CA GLU A 47 17.79 -5.27 10.53
C GLU A 47 16.42 -5.71 10.01
N PHE A 48 15.45 -5.89 10.92
CA PHE A 48 14.08 -6.22 10.55
C PHE A 48 13.43 -5.08 9.77
N PHE A 49 13.53 -3.83 10.25
CA PHE A 49 12.89 -2.68 9.60
C PHE A 49 13.54 -2.32 8.26
N GLU A 50 14.84 -2.52 8.10
CA GLU A 50 15.54 -2.38 6.81
C GLU A 50 15.05 -3.42 5.79
N ALA A 51 15.00 -4.69 6.19
CA ALA A 51 14.50 -5.77 5.34
C ALA A 51 13.01 -5.58 5.00
N TYR A 52 12.21 -5.18 5.98
CA TYR A 52 10.80 -4.87 5.82
C TYR A 52 10.57 -3.76 4.80
N THR A 53 11.26 -2.63 4.95
CA THR A 53 11.12 -1.47 4.04
C THR A 53 11.49 -1.86 2.60
N LYS A 54 12.57 -2.62 2.43
CA LYS A 54 12.99 -3.11 1.11
C LYS A 54 11.96 -4.06 0.50
N SER A 55 11.44 -5.01 1.28
CA SER A 55 10.42 -5.96 0.80
C SER A 55 9.12 -5.25 0.47
N ASN A 56 8.70 -4.30 1.30
CA ASN A 56 7.46 -3.58 1.11
C ASN A 56 7.49 -2.74 -0.18
N ASN A 57 8.59 -2.02 -0.40
CA ASN A 57 8.79 -1.26 -1.64
C ASN A 57 8.75 -2.15 -2.88
N LYS A 58 9.33 -3.36 -2.79
CA LYS A 58 9.28 -4.33 -3.89
C LYS A 58 7.85 -4.80 -4.16
N ASN A 59 7.08 -5.13 -3.12
CA ASN A 59 5.69 -5.57 -3.27
C ASN A 59 4.85 -4.47 -3.94
N ARG A 60 4.97 -3.23 -3.46
CA ARG A 60 4.26 -2.08 -4.05
C ARG A 60 4.64 -1.81 -5.50
N ALA A 61 5.90 -2.03 -5.88
CA ALA A 61 6.32 -1.89 -7.28
C ALA A 61 5.68 -2.95 -8.17
N ILE A 62 5.60 -4.21 -7.71
CA ILE A 62 4.94 -5.31 -8.43
C ILE A 62 3.43 -5.03 -8.55
N GLU A 63 2.80 -4.57 -7.47
CA GLU A 63 1.37 -4.21 -7.48
C GLU A 63 1.08 -3.07 -8.46
N ALA A 64 1.91 -2.03 -8.48
CA ALA A 64 1.76 -0.91 -9.41
C ALA A 64 1.96 -1.32 -10.87
N GLU A 65 2.92 -2.22 -11.15
CA GLU A 65 3.12 -2.76 -12.49
C GLU A 65 1.91 -3.58 -12.95
N ALA A 66 1.42 -4.48 -12.11
CA ALA A 66 0.22 -5.27 -12.39
C ALA A 66 -1.03 -4.39 -12.59
N GLU A 67 -1.20 -3.34 -11.79
CA GLU A 67 -2.31 -2.37 -11.94
C GLU A 67 -2.21 -1.59 -13.25
N ALA A 68 -1.01 -1.18 -13.65
CA ALA A 68 -0.78 -0.49 -14.92
C ALA A 68 -1.07 -1.40 -16.13
N GLU A 69 -0.66 -2.67 -16.06
CA GLU A 69 -0.97 -3.68 -17.08
C GLU A 69 -2.49 -3.92 -17.18
N ALA A 70 -3.15 -4.11 -16.04
CA ALA A 70 -4.60 -4.30 -15.99
C ALA A 70 -5.35 -3.08 -16.56
N SER A 71 -4.91 -1.87 -16.22
CA SER A 71 -5.47 -0.62 -16.73
C SER A 71 -5.30 -0.50 -18.25
N THR A 72 -4.13 -0.88 -18.77
CA THR A 72 -3.85 -0.89 -20.21
C THR A 72 -4.74 -1.88 -20.96
N MET A 73 -4.93 -3.09 -20.40
CA MET A 73 -5.80 -4.10 -20.99
C MET A 73 -7.26 -3.62 -21.04
N ILE A 74 -7.75 -3.00 -19.96
CA ILE A 74 -9.10 -2.42 -19.92
C ILE A 74 -9.23 -1.31 -20.98
N GLN A 75 -8.24 -0.44 -21.12
CA GLN A 75 -8.26 0.64 -22.11
C GLN A 75 -8.33 0.11 -23.55
N ASN A 76 -7.55 -0.92 -23.88
CA ASN A 76 -7.57 -1.55 -25.20
C ASN A 76 -8.94 -2.16 -25.51
N LEU A 77 -9.54 -2.88 -24.55
CA LEU A 77 -10.88 -3.45 -24.71
C LEU A 77 -11.96 -2.38 -24.92
N LEU A 78 -11.83 -1.20 -24.29
CA LEU A 78 -12.75 -0.08 -24.51
C LEU A 78 -12.58 0.55 -25.90
N LEU A 79 -11.35 0.63 -26.43
CA LEU A 79 -11.07 1.14 -27.78
C LEU A 79 -11.64 0.22 -28.87
N ASP A 80 -11.50 -1.09 -28.71
CA ASP A 80 -12.00 -2.09 -29.67
C ASP A 80 -13.53 -2.06 -29.80
N HIS A 81 -14.24 -1.66 -28.75
CA HIS A 81 -15.70 -1.54 -28.73
C HIS A 81 -16.21 -0.23 -29.38
N ASP A 82 -15.38 0.80 -29.47
CA ASP A 82 -15.73 2.08 -30.11
C ASP A 82 -15.55 1.99 -31.64
N HIS A 83 -14.59 1.18 -32.11
CA HIS A 83 -14.40 0.89 -33.53
C HIS A 83 -15.53 0.07 -34.16
N THR A 84 -16.28 -0.70 -33.37
CA THR A 84 -17.41 -1.53 -33.86
C THR A 84 -18.71 -0.75 -34.02
N LYS A 85 -18.85 0.47 -33.47
CA LYS A 85 -20.05 1.31 -33.67
C LYS A 85 -19.98 2.23 -34.89
N LYS A 86 -18.82 2.33 -35.54
CA LYS A 86 -18.60 3.25 -36.67
C LYS A 86 -18.74 2.57 -38.05
N SER A 87 -18.89 1.25 -38.10
CA SER A 87 -19.03 0.47 -39.34
C SER A 87 -20.48 0.22 -39.78
N ASP A 88 -21.49 0.62 -39.00
CA ASP A 88 -22.91 0.33 -39.32
C ASP A 88 -23.67 1.54 -39.91
N MET A 89 -22.96 2.54 -40.45
CA MET A 89 -23.57 3.70 -41.10
C MET A 89 -22.89 3.99 -42.46
N GLU A 90 -22.93 3.00 -43.35
CA GLU A 90 -22.88 3.19 -44.81
C GLU A 90 -24.29 3.07 -45.41
#